data_AF-A0A661FYR0-F1
#
_entry.id   AF-A0A661FYR0-F1
#
_cell.length_a   1.000
_cell.length_b   1.000
_cell.length_c   1.000
_cell.angle_alpha   90.00
_cell.angle_beta   90.00
_cell.angle_gamma   90.00
#
_symmetry.space_group_name_H-M   'P 1'
#
loop_
_entity.id
_entity.type
_entity.pdbx_description
1 polymer ?
#
loop_
_entity_poly.entity_id
_entity_poly.type
_entity_poly.pdbx_seq_one_letter_code
_entity_poly.pdbx_strand_id
1 'polypeptide(L)'
;MYVYDALVYNLGRGPLSMLYNRENWQLMLVGHDDSFDTKRGRPQHLKKVQLDVGGSWVEALSNLTDERLSEHLGDVLDKRRLSALGKRRDLLLEEAK
;
A
#
# COMPACT_ATOMS: atom_id res chain seq x y z
N MET A 1 -3.91 -2.60 -7.24
CA MET A 1 -3.64 -1.15 -7.23
C MET A 1 -4.13 -0.50 -5.94
N TYR A 2 -5.44 -0.38 -5.69
CA TYR A 2 -5.92 0.36 -4.51
C TYR A 2 -5.53 -0.25 -3.16
N VAL A 3 -5.40 -1.58 -3.06
CA VAL A 3 -4.84 -2.23 -1.86
C VAL A 3 -3.40 -1.77 -1.63
N TYR A 4 -2.59 -1.70 -2.69
CA TYR A 4 -1.22 -1.18 -2.63
C TYR A 4 -1.18 0.29 -2.21
N ASP A 5 -2.00 1.15 -2.82
CA ASP A 5 -2.06 2.57 -2.47
C ASP A 5 -2.55 2.80 -1.03
N ALA A 6 -3.49 1.98 -0.58
CA ALA A 6 -3.95 2.00 0.81
C ALA A 6 -2.82 1.61 1.76
N LEU A 7 -2.05 0.56 1.43
CA LEU A 7 -0.91 0.09 2.22
C LEU A 7 0.17 1.16 2.35
N VAL A 8 0.61 1.74 1.22
CA VAL A 8 1.69 2.75 1.22
C VAL A 8 1.19 4.17 1.49
N TYR A 9 -0.12 4.37 1.65
CA TYR A 9 -0.75 5.70 1.75
C TYR A 9 -0.39 6.61 0.58
N ASN A 10 -0.56 6.11 -0.64
CA ASN A 10 -0.29 6.90 -1.84
C ASN A 10 -1.40 7.94 -2.04
N LEU A 11 -1.05 9.23 -2.04
CA LEU A 11 -1.97 10.33 -2.38
C LEU A 11 -1.90 10.76 -3.85
N GLY A 12 -0.81 10.43 -4.55
CA GLY A 12 -0.49 10.95 -5.87
C GLY A 12 -1.24 10.28 -7.02
N ARG A 13 -2.10 9.30 -6.75
CA ARG A 13 -2.77 8.56 -7.82
C ARG A 13 -3.85 9.41 -8.49
N GLY A 14 -3.66 9.66 -9.78
CA GLY A 14 -4.61 10.37 -10.64
C GLY A 14 -4.69 9.75 -12.05
N PRO A 15 -5.60 10.24 -12.91
CA PRO A 15 -5.78 9.68 -14.26
C PRO A 15 -4.50 9.64 -15.10
N LEU A 16 -3.63 10.65 -14.95
CA LEU A 16 -2.36 10.74 -15.68
C LEU A 16 -1.28 9.77 -15.20
N SER A 17 -1.46 9.16 -14.01
CA SER A 17 -0.55 8.15 -13.46
C SER A 17 -1.05 6.72 -13.67
N MET A 18 -2.14 6.53 -14.43
CA MET A 18 -2.69 5.22 -14.80
C MET A 18 -2.06 4.76 -16.12
N LEU A 19 -0.78 4.37 -16.03
CA LEU A 19 -0.03 3.84 -17.17
C LEU A 19 -0.21 2.32 -17.25
N TYR A 20 -0.17 1.79 -18.46
CA TYR A 20 -0.26 0.35 -18.72
C TYR A 20 0.93 -0.08 -19.56
N ASN A 21 1.51 -1.23 -19.21
CA ASN A 21 2.40 -1.93 -20.12
C ASN A 21 1.60 -2.36 -21.36
N ARG A 22 2.10 -2.02 -22.55
CA ARG A 22 1.41 -2.24 -23.83
C ARG A 22 1.40 -3.69 -24.29
N GLU A 23 2.27 -4.54 -23.75
CA GLU A 23 2.41 -5.94 -24.16
C GLU A 23 1.44 -6.85 -23.41
N ASN A 24 1.23 -6.58 -22.12
CA ASN A 24 0.44 -7.44 -21.24
C ASN A 24 -0.71 -6.72 -20.53
N TRP A 25 -0.96 -5.45 -20.85
CA TRP A 25 -1.98 -4.59 -20.24
C TRP A 25 -1.88 -4.48 -18.71
N GLN A 26 -0.71 -4.77 -18.16
CA GLN A 26 -0.49 -4.67 -16.73
C GLN A 26 -0.39 -3.20 -16.35
N LEU A 27 -1.20 -2.81 -15.36
CA LEU A 27 -1.14 -1.47 -14.80
C LEU A 27 0.20 -1.26 -14.10
N MET A 28 0.87 -0.16 -14.43
CA MET A 28 2.14 0.23 -13.82
C MET A 28 1.88 1.00 -12.53
N LEU A 29 2.60 0.64 -11.48
CA LEU A 29 2.58 1.35 -10.21
C LEU A 29 3.61 2.48 -10.28
N VAL A 30 3.16 3.67 -10.66
CA VAL A 30 3.97 4.90 -10.74
C VAL A 30 3.32 6.03 -9.93
N GLY A 31 4.07 7.13 -9.71
CA GLY A 31 3.58 8.30 -8.97
C GLY A 31 3.50 8.03 -7.46
N HIS A 32 4.65 7.75 -6.84
CA HIS A 32 4.76 7.43 -5.41
C HIS A 32 5.48 8.50 -4.60
N ASP A 33 5.65 9.70 -5.17
CA ASP A 33 6.36 10.81 -4.52
C ASP A 33 5.71 11.19 -3.17
N ASP A 34 4.39 11.07 -3.08
CA ASP A 34 3.58 11.32 -1.88
C ASP A 34 3.13 10.02 -1.19
N SER A 35 4.00 9.02 -1.11
CA SER A 35 3.77 7.74 -0.40
C SER A 35 4.55 7.64 0.92
N PHE A 36 4.21 6.63 1.71
CA PHE A 36 4.82 6.30 3.01
C PHE A 36 4.68 7.39 4.08
N ASP A 37 3.61 8.19 4.03
CA ASP A 37 3.26 9.10 5.12
C ASP A 37 2.93 8.31 6.41
N THR A 38 3.00 8.99 7.55
CA THR A 38 2.69 8.47 8.89
C THR A 38 1.21 8.59 9.28
N LYS A 39 0.37 9.10 8.38
CA LYS A 39 -1.08 9.19 8.58
C LYS A 39 -1.72 7.81 8.74
N ARG A 40 -2.71 7.75 9.62
CA ARG A 40 -3.46 6.53 9.94
C ARG A 40 -4.56 6.27 8.92
N GLY A 41 -4.94 4.99 8.80
CA GLY A 41 -6.01 4.55 7.91
C GLY A 41 -5.65 4.72 6.43
N ARG A 42 -6.68 4.82 5.59
CA ARG A 42 -6.55 4.93 4.14
C ARG A 42 -6.44 6.39 3.66
N PRO A 43 -5.80 6.64 2.50
CA PRO A 43 -5.89 7.92 1.79
C PRO A 43 -7.33 8.41 1.64
N GLN A 44 -7.55 9.73 1.63
CA GLN A 44 -8.89 10.32 1.60
C GLN A 44 -9.74 9.80 0.44
N HIS A 45 -9.14 9.63 -0.74
CA HIS A 45 -9.84 9.14 -1.93
C HIS A 45 -10.17 7.63 -1.88
N LEU A 46 -9.57 6.86 -0.97
CA LEU A 46 -9.84 5.42 -0.76
C LEU A 46 -10.68 5.14 0.49
N LYS A 47 -11.00 6.15 1.31
CA LYS A 47 -11.74 5.94 2.56
C LYS A 47 -13.10 5.28 2.38
N LYS A 48 -13.79 5.55 1.27
CA LYS A 48 -15.13 5.02 0.97
C LYS A 48 -15.12 3.89 -0.06
N VAL A 49 -13.95 3.54 -0.58
CA VAL A 49 -13.81 2.49 -1.60
C VAL A 49 -13.79 1.15 -0.89
N GLN A 50 -14.69 0.24 -1.25
CA GLN A 50 -14.58 -1.14 -0.80
C GLN A 50 -13.37 -1.78 -1.49
N LEU A 51 -12.38 -2.19 -0.70
CA LEU A 51 -11.19 -2.84 -1.22
C LEU A 51 -11.44 -4.34 -1.28
N ASP A 52 -11.23 -4.92 -2.45
CA ASP A 52 -11.18 -6.37 -2.61
C ASP A 52 -9.77 -6.86 -2.24
N VAL A 53 -9.63 -7.35 -1.00
CA VAL A 53 -8.38 -7.91 -0.48
C VAL A 53 -8.43 -9.43 -0.67
N GLY A 54 -8.25 -9.87 -1.92
CA GLY A 54 -8.27 -11.29 -2.27
C GLY A 54 -7.11 -12.11 -1.68
N GLY A 55 -7.17 -13.44 -1.82
CA GLY A 55 -6.25 -14.38 -1.16
C GLY A 55 -4.75 -14.10 -1.34
N SER A 56 -4.31 -13.73 -2.56
CA SER A 56 -2.91 -13.37 -2.80
C SER A 56 -2.46 -12.11 -2.06
N TRP A 57 -3.37 -11.15 -1.85
CA TRP A 57 -3.08 -9.97 -1.03
C TRP A 57 -2.99 -10.35 0.45
N VAL A 58 -3.90 -11.19 0.94
CA VAL A 58 -3.86 -11.68 2.33
C VAL A 58 -2.54 -12.40 2.61
N GLU A 59 -2.12 -13.30 1.72
CA GLU A 59 -0.85 -14.02 1.84
C GLU A 59 0.35 -13.06 1.83
N ALA A 60 0.39 -12.12 0.88
CA ALA A 60 1.48 -11.15 0.79
C ALA A 60 1.54 -10.22 2.01
N LEU A 61 0.40 -9.70 2.46
CA LEU A 61 0.30 -8.84 3.63
C LEU A 61 0.68 -9.59 4.92
N SER A 62 0.25 -10.84 5.07
CA SER A 62 0.61 -11.66 6.25
C SER A 62 2.11 -11.94 6.33
N ASN A 63 2.78 -12.00 5.17
CA ASN A 63 4.21 -12.18 5.06
C ASN A 63 5.03 -10.91 5.32
N LEU A 64 4.41 -9.72 5.36
CA LEU A 64 5.08 -8.44 5.63
C LEU A 64 5.17 -8.17 7.13
N THR A 65 5.96 -8.94 7.88
CA THR A 65 6.13 -8.73 9.34
C THR A 65 6.91 -7.46 9.66
N ASP A 66 6.83 -6.98 10.90
CA ASP A 66 7.56 -5.77 11.33
C ASP A 66 9.08 -5.96 11.21
N GLU A 67 9.58 -7.18 11.45
CA GLU A 67 10.98 -7.55 11.24
C GLU A 67 11.37 -7.41 9.77
N ARG A 68 10.57 -7.97 8.85
CA ARG A 68 10.84 -7.88 7.40
C ARG A 68 10.75 -6.45 6.89
N LEU A 69 9.80 -5.67 7.39
CA LEU A 69 9.70 -4.24 7.06
C LEU A 69 10.96 -3.50 7.52
N SER A 70 11.43 -3.76 8.75
CA SER A 70 12.66 -3.15 9.25
C SER A 70 13.91 -3.62 8.51
N GLU A 71 13.99 -4.91 8.16
CA GLU A 71 15.12 -5.51 7.46
C GLU A 71 15.27 -4.95 6.04
N HIS A 72 14.17 -4.82 5.31
CA HIS A 72 14.20 -4.45 3.90
C HIS A 72 13.97 -2.97 3.61
N LEU A 73 13.34 -2.22 4.52
CA LEU A 73 13.00 -0.81 4.31
C LEU A 73 13.55 0.12 5.39
N GLY A 74 14.27 -0.39 6.40
CA GLY A 74 14.76 0.42 7.51
C GLY A 74 15.88 1.39 7.15
N ASP A 75 16.51 1.22 6.00
CA ASP A 75 17.50 2.14 5.43
C ASP A 75 16.86 3.35 4.74
N VAL A 76 15.63 3.20 4.22
CA VAL A 76 14.89 4.24 3.48
C VAL A 76 13.71 4.83 4.26
N LEU A 77 13.14 4.09 5.21
CA LEU A 77 12.00 4.51 6.03
C LEU A 77 12.39 4.57 7.51
N ASP A 78 12.06 5.69 8.16
CA ASP A 78 12.21 5.79 9.61
C ASP A 78 11.23 4.88 10.38
N LYS A 79 11.52 4.69 11.68
CA LYS A 79 10.70 3.86 12.58
C LYS A 79 9.21 4.26 12.61
N ARG A 80 8.89 5.54 12.46
CA ARG A 80 7.49 6.03 12.48
C ARG A 80 6.76 5.61 11.20
N ARG A 81 7.43 5.71 10.05
CA ARG A 81 6.89 5.28 8.75
C ARG A 81 6.73 3.77 8.66
N LEU A 82 7.71 3.00 9.14
CA LEU A 82 7.60 1.54 9.27
C LEU A 82 6.41 1.13 10.15
N SER A 83 6.26 1.77 11.32
CA SER A 83 5.11 1.51 12.20
C SER A 83 3.77 1.88 11.55
N ALA A 84 3.71 2.98 10.80
CA ALA A 84 2.50 3.37 10.07
C ALA A 84 2.15 2.38 8.95
N LEU A 85 3.16 1.87 8.23
CA LEU A 85 3.00 0.85 7.21
C LEU A 85 2.47 -0.46 7.80
N GLY A 86 3.05 -0.93 8.91
CA GLY A 86 2.58 -2.12 9.63
C GLY A 86 1.12 -1.99 10.09
N LYS A 87 0.74 -0.83 10.66
CA LYS A 87 -0.66 -0.57 11.05
C LYS A 87 -1.63 -0.58 9.88
N ARG A 88 -1.21 -0.15 8.69
CA ARG A 88 -2.04 -0.19 7.48
C ARG A 88 -2.14 -1.61 6.92
N ARG A 89 -1.06 -2.42 6.98
CA ARG A 89 -1.12 -3.86 6.71
C ARG A 89 -2.16 -4.53 7.61
N ASP A 90 -2.12 -4.28 8.91
CA ASP A 90 -3.03 -4.89 9.87
C ASP A 90 -4.50 -4.52 9.59
N LEU A 91 -4.77 -3.24 9.32
CA LEU A 91 -6.09 -2.76 8.92
C LEU A 91 -6.61 -3.50 7.67
N LEU A 92 -5.78 -3.65 6.64
CA LEU A 92 -6.16 -4.34 5.41
C LEU A 92 -6.45 -5.83 5.64
N LEU A 93 -5.71 -6.48 6.54
CA LEU A 93 -5.96 -7.87 6.94
C LEU A 93 -7.25 -8.03 7.75
N GLU A 94 -7.59 -7.05 8.59
CA GLU A 94 -8.87 -7.04 9.31
C GLU A 94 -10.05 -6.87 8.37
N GLU A 95 -9.93 -5.99 7.37
CA GLU A 95 -10.97 -5.71 6.37
C GLU A 95 -11.17 -6.86 5.35
N ALA A 96 -10.21 -7.79 5.26
CA ALA A 96 -10.30 -8.97 4.41
C ALA A 96 -11.10 -10.13 5.02
N LYS A 97 -11.48 -10.02 6.30
CA LYS A 97 -12.30 -11.00 7.03
C LYS A 97 -13.78 -10.75 6.83
#